data_AF-A0A9E1J9F7-F1
#
_entry.id   AF-A0A9E1J9F7-F1
#
_cell.length_a   1.000
_cell.length_b   1.000
_cell.length_c   1.000
_cell.angle_alpha   90.00
_cell.angle_beta   90.00
_cell.angle_gamma   90.00
#
_symmetry.space_group_name_H-M   'P 1'
#
loop_
_entity.id
_entity.type
_entity.pdbx_description
1 polymer ?
#
loop_
_entity_poly.entity_id
_entity_poly.type
_entity_poly.pdbx_seq_one_letter_code
_entity_poly.pdbx_strand_id
1 'polypeptide(L)'
;DGRRFTNESNSYHEFVQAMFRTHNQSPSIPCHLICDRRSLWQYGLGAVKPMTMRLAPYLRSGYLIAAPSLSELAEKIGVAPDQIAETVAGYSADARSGEDTAFGRGSNAYHKYVGDPANQPNPCMRPVETPPFYAVTLYPGDLGTAAGARTGGNGEVLNKEGAPIPGLYACGNDMNSVMGGNYPGPGITLGPALVFGYLAAMHLVRGD
;
A
#
# COMPACT_ATOMS: atom_id res chain seq x y z
N ASP A 1 -4.92 6.26 -16.84
CA ASP A 1 -5.45 5.86 -18.16
C ASP A 1 -6.49 4.73 -18.10
N GLY A 2 -6.76 4.13 -16.93
CA GLY A 2 -7.74 3.05 -16.77
C GLY A 2 -7.12 1.66 -16.67
N ARG A 3 -5.79 1.54 -16.78
CA ARG A 3 -5.04 0.27 -16.71
C ARG A 3 -4.54 -0.03 -15.31
N ARG A 4 -4.42 -1.32 -15.01
CA ARG A 4 -3.64 -1.80 -13.85
C ARG A 4 -2.14 -1.58 -14.10
N PHE A 5 -1.38 -1.37 -13.02
CA PHE A 5 0.07 -1.10 -13.11
C PHE A 5 0.90 -1.87 -12.08
N THR A 6 0.27 -2.58 -11.16
CA THR A 6 0.96 -3.34 -10.11
C THR A 6 0.07 -4.43 -9.53
N ASN A 7 0.68 -5.28 -8.72
CA ASN A 7 -0.02 -6.29 -7.92
C ASN A 7 -0.56 -5.65 -6.63
N GLU A 8 -1.88 -5.58 -6.48
CA GLU A 8 -2.52 -4.93 -5.33
C GLU A 8 -2.38 -5.73 -4.02
N SER A 9 -1.84 -6.95 -4.07
CA SER A 9 -1.53 -7.77 -2.88
C SER A 9 -0.07 -7.65 -2.40
N ASN A 10 0.77 -6.88 -3.09
CA ASN A 10 2.11 -6.58 -2.60
C ASN A 10 2.06 -5.74 -1.31
N SER A 11 3.21 -5.64 -0.62
CA SER A 11 3.32 -4.78 0.56
C SER A 11 3.00 -3.33 0.20
N TYR A 12 2.49 -2.56 1.17
CA TYR A 12 2.15 -1.15 0.97
C TYR A 12 3.35 -0.32 0.49
N HIS A 13 4.56 -0.66 0.94
CA HIS A 13 5.80 -0.01 0.48
C HIS A 13 6.01 -0.26 -1.01
N GLU A 14 5.91 -1.52 -1.46
CA GLU A 14 6.08 -1.87 -2.86
C GLU A 14 4.96 -1.31 -3.75
N PHE A 15 3.73 -1.24 -3.23
CA PHE A 15 2.61 -0.60 -3.94
C PHE A 15 2.89 0.88 -4.19
N VAL A 16 3.34 1.63 -3.19
CA VAL A 16 3.69 3.06 -3.33
C VAL A 16 4.91 3.25 -4.24
N GLN A 17 5.93 2.40 -4.13
CA GLN A 17 7.06 2.43 -5.07
C GLN A 17 6.59 2.20 -6.51
N ALA A 18 5.68 1.26 -6.74
CA ALA A 18 5.08 1.04 -8.06
C ALA A 18 4.30 2.26 -8.54
N MET A 19 3.56 2.95 -7.67
CA MET A 19 2.89 4.20 -8.04
C MET A 19 3.88 5.24 -8.58
N PHE A 20 5.02 5.46 -7.91
CA PHE A 20 6.05 6.40 -8.38
C PHE A 20 6.73 5.93 -9.66
N ARG A 21 7.09 4.64 -9.77
CA ARG A 21 7.70 4.09 -10.99
C ARG A 21 6.80 4.26 -12.21
N THR A 22 5.51 3.98 -12.06
CA THR A 22 4.52 4.19 -13.12
C THR A 22 4.33 5.67 -13.41
N HIS A 23 4.25 6.53 -12.38
CA HIS A 23 4.03 7.96 -12.54
C HIS A 23 5.13 8.64 -13.36
N ASN A 24 6.38 8.19 -13.20
CA ASN A 24 7.52 8.67 -13.96
C ASN A 24 7.44 8.34 -15.47
N GLN A 25 6.59 7.40 -15.87
CA GLN A 25 6.36 7.03 -17.26
C GLN A 25 5.05 7.63 -17.81
N SER A 26 4.00 7.63 -16.99
CA SER A 26 2.68 8.15 -17.34
C SER A 26 1.96 8.62 -16.07
N PRO A 27 1.26 9.77 -16.07
CA PRO A 27 0.57 10.28 -14.89
C PRO A 27 -0.37 9.25 -14.24
N SER A 28 0.04 8.74 -13.06
CA SER A 28 -0.69 7.71 -12.30
C SER A 28 -0.84 8.02 -10.81
N ILE A 29 -0.59 9.28 -10.42
CA ILE A 29 -0.80 9.78 -9.05
C ILE A 29 -1.76 10.97 -9.15
N PRO A 30 -2.93 10.91 -8.51
CA PRO A 30 -3.46 9.77 -7.77
C PRO A 30 -3.81 8.57 -8.69
N CYS A 31 -4.06 7.41 -8.08
CA CYS A 31 -4.66 6.24 -8.73
C CYS A 31 -6.01 5.88 -8.07
N HIS A 32 -6.70 4.87 -8.60
CA HIS A 32 -8.01 4.45 -8.07
C HIS A 32 -8.02 2.96 -7.74
N LEU A 33 -8.57 2.62 -6.57
CA LEU A 33 -8.92 1.25 -6.23
C LEU A 33 -10.42 1.04 -6.50
N ILE A 34 -10.74 0.05 -7.32
CA ILE A 34 -12.09 -0.19 -7.83
C ILE A 34 -12.63 -1.52 -7.29
N CYS A 35 -13.91 -1.55 -6.92
CA CYS A 35 -14.62 -2.77 -6.59
C CYS A 35 -16.10 -2.72 -6.98
N ASP A 36 -16.76 -3.87 -6.91
CA ASP A 36 -18.20 -4.00 -7.17
C ASP A 36 -19.01 -4.01 -5.86
N ARG A 37 -20.34 -4.02 -5.96
CA ARG A 37 -21.23 -3.99 -4.78
C ARG A 37 -20.99 -5.17 -3.85
N ARG A 38 -20.74 -6.36 -4.39
CA ARG A 38 -20.52 -7.59 -3.61
C ARG A 38 -19.23 -7.49 -2.79
N SER A 39 -18.15 -7.07 -3.43
CA SER A 39 -16.84 -6.91 -2.79
C SER A 39 -16.87 -5.80 -1.74
N LEU A 40 -17.51 -4.65 -2.04
CA LEU A 40 -17.67 -3.56 -1.08
C LEU A 40 -18.45 -4.03 0.16
N TRP A 41 -19.53 -4.80 -0.03
CA TRP A 41 -20.32 -5.32 1.08
C TRP A 41 -19.51 -6.29 1.95
N GLN A 42 -18.77 -7.22 1.33
CA GLN A 42 -18.09 -8.29 2.07
C GLN A 42 -16.77 -7.83 2.72
N TYR A 43 -15.99 -6.98 2.06
CA TYR A 43 -14.64 -6.62 2.49
C TYR A 43 -14.45 -5.14 2.82
N GLY A 44 -15.40 -4.29 2.42
CA GLY A 44 -15.23 -2.84 2.50
C GLY A 44 -14.24 -2.31 1.46
N LEU A 45 -13.95 -1.02 1.57
CA LEU A 45 -12.99 -0.30 0.74
C LEU A 45 -12.46 0.91 1.51
N GLY A 46 -11.23 0.81 2.01
CA GLY A 46 -10.58 1.82 2.83
C GLY A 46 -11.36 2.14 4.12
N ALA A 47 -11.89 3.36 4.24
CA ALA A 47 -12.68 3.82 5.38
C ALA A 47 -14.09 3.20 5.41
N VAL A 48 -14.60 2.72 4.27
CA VAL A 48 -15.87 1.99 4.22
C VAL A 48 -15.62 0.57 4.74
N LYS A 49 -16.17 0.24 5.91
CA LYS A 49 -16.01 -1.09 6.51
C LYS A 49 -16.95 -2.13 5.87
N PRO A 50 -16.65 -3.44 5.98
CA PRO A 50 -17.60 -4.51 5.63
C PRO A 50 -19.00 -4.27 6.20
N MET A 51 -20.03 -4.69 5.47
CA MET A 51 -21.44 -4.63 5.87
C MET A 51 -21.94 -3.20 6.19
N THR A 52 -21.28 -2.16 5.68
CA THR A 52 -21.73 -0.78 5.85
C THR A 52 -23.07 -0.56 5.15
N MET A 53 -24.13 -0.37 5.94
CA MET A 53 -25.48 -0.13 5.44
C MET A 53 -25.66 1.27 4.85
N ARG A 54 -25.10 2.29 5.51
CA ARG A 54 -25.28 3.70 5.15
C ARG A 54 -24.04 4.25 4.44
N LEU A 55 -23.99 4.10 3.11
CA LEU A 55 -22.89 4.63 2.28
C LEU A 55 -22.94 6.15 2.07
N ALA A 56 -24.09 6.78 2.31
CA ALA A 56 -24.34 8.19 1.98
C ALA A 56 -23.29 9.19 2.50
N PRO A 57 -22.70 9.07 3.72
CA PRO A 57 -21.64 9.97 4.16
C PRO A 57 -20.36 9.90 3.30
N TYR A 58 -19.96 8.70 2.89
CA TYR A 58 -18.77 8.49 2.05
C TYR A 58 -18.99 8.99 0.62
N LEU A 59 -20.21 8.81 0.11
CA LEU A 59 -20.61 9.31 -1.22
C LEU A 59 -20.66 10.85 -1.23
N ARG A 60 -21.28 11.47 -0.21
CA ARG A 60 -21.39 12.94 -0.12
C ARG A 60 -20.04 13.63 0.06
N SER A 61 -19.10 13.00 0.75
CA SER A 61 -17.75 13.56 0.94
C SER A 61 -16.86 13.39 -0.30
N GLY A 62 -17.27 12.62 -1.30
CA GLY A 62 -16.45 12.27 -2.44
C GLY A 62 -15.36 11.23 -2.13
N TYR A 63 -15.29 10.73 -0.89
CA TYR A 63 -14.37 9.66 -0.50
C TYR A 63 -14.63 8.39 -1.31
N LEU A 64 -15.90 8.01 -1.41
CA LEU A 64 -16.37 6.89 -2.22
C LEU A 64 -17.07 7.44 -3.45
N ILE A 65 -16.60 7.05 -4.62
CA ILE A 65 -17.21 7.38 -5.90
C ILE A 65 -18.01 6.17 -6.34
N ALA A 66 -19.25 6.37 -6.78
CA ALA A 66 -20.12 5.28 -7.21
C ALA A 66 -20.78 5.57 -8.56
N ALA A 67 -20.97 4.54 -9.37
CA ALA A 67 -21.69 4.61 -10.62
C ALA A 67 -22.41 3.28 -10.94
N PRO A 68 -23.55 3.30 -11.64
CA PRO A 68 -24.27 2.09 -12.04
C PRO A 68 -23.56 1.31 -13.17
N SER A 69 -22.62 1.92 -13.87
CA SER A 69 -21.84 1.31 -14.96
C SER A 69 -20.34 1.68 -14.87
N LEU A 70 -19.47 0.88 -15.48
CA LEU A 70 -18.03 1.19 -15.55
C LEU A 70 -17.75 2.43 -16.41
N SER A 71 -18.55 2.68 -17.45
CA SER A 71 -18.43 3.89 -18.27
C SER A 71 -18.68 5.15 -17.46
N GLU A 72 -19.79 5.18 -16.70
CA GLU A 72 -20.08 6.31 -15.81
C GLU A 72 -19.08 6.43 -14.66
N LEU A 73 -18.52 5.30 -14.18
CA LEU A 73 -17.45 5.34 -13.20
C LEU A 73 -16.19 6.00 -13.79
N ALA A 74 -15.82 5.61 -15.02
CA ALA A 74 -14.68 6.16 -15.74
C ALA A 74 -14.79 7.67 -15.94
N GLU A 75 -15.96 8.16 -16.34
CA GLU A 75 -16.23 9.59 -16.46
C GLU A 75 -16.02 10.32 -15.13
N LYS A 76 -16.53 9.75 -14.03
CA LYS A 76 -16.40 10.36 -12.68
C LYS A 76 -14.97 10.39 -12.15
N ILE A 77 -14.13 9.43 -12.53
CA ILE A 77 -12.73 9.34 -12.08
C ILE A 77 -11.72 9.84 -13.13
N GLY A 78 -12.19 10.33 -14.28
CA GLY A 78 -11.33 10.94 -15.31
C GLY A 78 -10.43 9.94 -16.05
N VAL A 79 -10.89 8.71 -16.30
CA VAL A 79 -10.16 7.72 -17.09
C VAL A 79 -10.92 7.32 -18.36
N ALA A 80 -10.26 6.68 -19.31
CA ALA A 80 -10.87 6.25 -20.56
C ALA A 80 -11.88 5.09 -20.31
N PRO A 81 -13.17 5.23 -20.71
CA PRO A 81 -14.20 4.21 -20.52
C PRO A 81 -13.85 2.84 -21.11
N ASP A 82 -13.28 2.83 -22.31
CA ASP A 82 -12.92 1.57 -22.99
C ASP A 82 -11.79 0.85 -22.26
N GLN A 83 -10.79 1.58 -21.77
CA GLN A 83 -9.62 1.03 -21.09
C GLN A 83 -9.97 0.44 -19.72
N ILE A 84 -10.86 1.09 -18.95
CA ILE A 84 -11.32 0.53 -17.69
C ILE A 84 -12.18 -0.72 -17.91
N ALA A 85 -12.99 -0.74 -18.97
CA ALA A 85 -13.86 -1.87 -19.28
C ALA A 85 -13.02 -3.09 -19.68
N GLU A 86 -12.02 -2.89 -20.54
CA GLU A 86 -11.04 -3.92 -20.91
C GLU A 86 -10.27 -4.44 -19.69
N THR A 87 -9.80 -3.53 -18.82
CA THR A 87 -9.07 -3.88 -17.61
C THR A 87 -9.91 -4.72 -16.64
N VAL A 88 -11.16 -4.32 -16.40
CA VAL A 88 -12.07 -5.05 -15.51
C VAL A 88 -12.47 -6.40 -16.11
N ALA A 89 -12.70 -6.46 -17.42
CA ALA A 89 -13.01 -7.71 -18.12
C ALA A 89 -11.84 -8.70 -18.03
N GLY A 90 -10.61 -8.27 -18.33
CA GLY A 90 -9.40 -9.09 -18.23
C GLY A 90 -9.16 -9.58 -16.79
N TYR A 91 -9.20 -8.67 -15.81
CA TYR A 91 -9.06 -9.05 -14.41
C TYR A 91 -10.14 -10.04 -13.95
N SER A 92 -11.38 -9.87 -14.40
CA SER A 92 -12.49 -10.75 -14.01
C SER A 92 -12.37 -12.15 -14.65
N ALA A 93 -11.83 -12.25 -15.86
CA ALA A 93 -11.49 -13.53 -16.48
C ALA A 93 -10.38 -14.25 -15.69
N ASP A 94 -9.31 -13.54 -15.37
CA ASP A 94 -8.19 -14.02 -14.55
C ASP A 94 -8.64 -14.44 -13.14
N ALA A 95 -9.58 -13.70 -12.54
CA ALA A 95 -10.14 -14.06 -11.24
C ALA A 95 -10.96 -15.36 -11.27
N ARG A 96 -11.58 -15.71 -12.40
CA ARG A 96 -12.29 -16.99 -12.58
C ARG A 96 -11.34 -18.17 -12.73
N SER A 97 -10.19 -17.98 -13.40
CA SER A 97 -9.15 -19.01 -13.49
C SER A 97 -8.32 -19.13 -12.21
N GLY A 98 -8.23 -18.05 -11.43
CA GLY A 98 -7.40 -17.96 -10.23
C GLY A 98 -5.98 -17.50 -10.49
N GLU A 99 -5.68 -17.08 -11.72
CA GLU A 99 -4.34 -16.69 -12.13
C GLU A 99 -4.39 -15.27 -12.71
N ASP A 100 -3.76 -14.33 -12.02
CA ASP A 100 -3.53 -12.97 -12.54
C ASP A 100 -2.36 -13.00 -13.51
N THR A 101 -2.67 -13.03 -14.80
CA THR A 101 -1.69 -13.11 -15.88
C THR A 101 -0.89 -11.82 -16.04
N ALA A 102 -1.41 -10.69 -15.54
CA ALA A 102 -0.78 -9.39 -15.69
C ALA A 102 0.26 -9.09 -14.59
N PHE A 103 -0.06 -9.40 -13.32
CA PHE A 103 0.79 -9.01 -12.18
C PHE A 103 0.98 -10.10 -11.11
N GLY A 104 0.43 -11.30 -11.31
CA GLY A 104 0.60 -12.42 -10.38
C GLY A 104 -0.04 -12.19 -9.01
N ARG A 105 -1.13 -11.44 -8.90
CA ARG A 105 -1.91 -11.32 -7.66
C ARG A 105 -2.33 -12.67 -7.11
N GLY A 106 -2.11 -12.87 -5.81
CA GLY A 106 -2.40 -14.16 -5.17
C GLY A 106 -1.48 -15.32 -5.58
N SER A 107 -0.37 -15.08 -6.28
CA SER A 107 0.56 -16.14 -6.72
C SER A 107 1.42 -16.76 -5.60
N ASN A 108 1.69 -16.02 -4.52
CA ASN A 108 2.59 -16.46 -3.44
C ASN A 108 1.89 -16.59 -2.07
N ALA A 109 2.60 -17.19 -1.10
CA ALA A 109 2.07 -17.44 0.24
C ALA A 109 1.74 -16.15 1.01
N TYR A 110 2.51 -15.07 0.83
CA TYR A 110 2.26 -13.79 1.47
C TYR A 110 0.92 -13.18 1.03
N HIS A 111 0.64 -13.17 -0.28
CA HIS A 111 -0.63 -12.70 -0.82
C HIS A 111 -1.80 -13.53 -0.27
N LYS A 112 -1.66 -14.87 -0.34
CA LYS A 112 -2.73 -15.81 0.04
C LYS A 112 -3.04 -15.75 1.55
N TYR A 113 -2.04 -15.49 2.39
CA TYR A 113 -2.20 -15.39 3.84
C TYR A 113 -3.19 -14.30 4.28
N VAL A 114 -3.24 -13.18 3.55
CA VAL A 114 -4.16 -12.06 3.81
C VAL A 114 -5.42 -12.06 2.93
N GLY A 115 -5.59 -13.08 2.08
CA GLY A 115 -6.77 -13.25 1.24
C GLY A 115 -7.96 -13.89 1.96
N ASP A 116 -9.10 -14.00 1.26
CA ASP A 116 -10.27 -14.74 1.76
C ASP A 116 -10.15 -16.22 1.38
N PRO A 117 -9.89 -17.15 2.31
CA PRO A 117 -9.75 -18.57 1.99
C PRO A 117 -11.04 -19.20 1.44
N ALA A 118 -12.21 -18.62 1.70
CA ALA A 118 -13.47 -19.08 1.13
C ALA A 118 -13.63 -18.67 -0.34
N ASN A 119 -12.80 -17.75 -0.83
CA ASN A 119 -12.79 -17.33 -2.22
C ASN A 119 -11.86 -18.25 -3.03
N GLN A 120 -12.45 -19.07 -3.88
CA GLN A 120 -11.75 -20.02 -4.75
C GLN A 120 -11.91 -19.62 -6.22
N PRO A 121 -10.97 -19.98 -7.11
CA PRO A 121 -9.76 -20.79 -6.86
C PRO A 121 -8.57 -20.01 -6.25
N ASN A 122 -8.63 -18.67 -6.19
CA ASN A 122 -7.57 -17.85 -5.61
C ASN A 122 -8.14 -16.93 -4.52
N PRO A 123 -7.64 -16.99 -3.27
CA PRO A 123 -8.19 -16.22 -2.15
C PRO A 123 -8.05 -14.70 -2.29
N CYS A 124 -7.21 -14.23 -3.22
CA CYS A 124 -6.94 -12.81 -3.41
C CYS A 124 -7.72 -12.17 -4.57
N MET A 125 -8.45 -12.96 -5.36
CA MET A 125 -9.02 -12.51 -6.64
C MET A 125 -10.49 -12.87 -6.80
N ARG A 126 -11.33 -11.89 -7.12
CA ARG A 126 -12.74 -12.11 -7.43
C ARG A 126 -13.16 -11.24 -8.62
N PRO A 127 -14.03 -11.74 -9.51
CA PRO A 127 -14.59 -10.92 -10.57
C PRO A 127 -15.25 -9.63 -10.07
N VAL A 128 -15.15 -8.56 -10.86
CA VAL A 128 -15.76 -7.25 -10.59
C VAL A 128 -16.88 -7.05 -11.60
N GLU A 129 -18.10 -7.43 -11.22
CA GLU A 129 -19.21 -7.59 -12.20
C GLU A 129 -20.56 -7.09 -11.69
N THR A 130 -20.73 -6.90 -10.37
CA THR A 130 -22.03 -6.58 -9.77
C THR A 130 -22.18 -5.06 -9.56
N PRO A 131 -22.93 -4.33 -10.39
CA PRO A 131 -23.16 -2.91 -10.15
C PRO A 131 -23.95 -2.66 -8.85
N PRO A 132 -23.89 -1.45 -8.26
CA PRO A 132 -23.04 -0.34 -8.67
C PRO A 132 -21.55 -0.64 -8.49
N PHE A 133 -20.72 0.02 -9.29
CA PHE A 133 -19.27 0.00 -9.18
C PHE A 133 -18.81 1.18 -8.32
N TYR A 134 -17.72 0.95 -7.60
CA TYR A 134 -17.18 1.90 -6.63
C TYR A 134 -15.71 2.13 -6.85
N ALA A 135 -15.24 3.34 -6.58
CA ALA A 135 -13.83 3.70 -6.55
C ALA A 135 -13.50 4.52 -5.31
N VAL A 136 -12.27 4.36 -4.82
CA VAL A 136 -11.61 5.31 -3.91
C VAL A 136 -10.33 5.80 -4.56
N THR A 137 -10.06 7.10 -4.43
CA THR A 137 -8.84 7.73 -4.93
C THR A 137 -7.71 7.53 -3.91
N LEU A 138 -6.58 7.03 -4.37
CA LEU A 138 -5.40 6.75 -3.56
C LEU A 138 -4.28 7.74 -3.92
N TYR A 139 -3.66 8.28 -2.87
CA TYR A 139 -2.43 9.06 -2.94
C TYR A 139 -1.30 8.30 -2.23
N PRO A 140 -0.05 8.46 -2.67
CA PRO A 140 1.10 7.99 -1.90
C PRO A 140 1.04 8.60 -0.49
N GLY A 141 1.11 7.73 0.52
CA GLY A 141 1.28 8.12 1.91
C GLY A 141 2.55 7.49 2.46
N ASP A 142 3.15 8.14 3.45
CA ASP A 142 4.29 7.62 4.20
C ASP A 142 3.92 7.35 5.66
N LEU A 143 4.74 6.54 6.32
CA LEU A 143 4.62 6.20 7.74
C LEU A 143 5.87 6.69 8.52
N GLY A 144 6.57 7.68 7.96
CA GLY A 144 7.86 8.16 8.45
C GLY A 144 8.98 8.07 7.40
N THR A 145 10.09 8.75 7.70
CA THR A 145 11.27 8.80 6.84
C THR A 145 12.25 7.69 7.18
N ALA A 146 12.89 7.12 6.15
CA ALA A 146 14.01 6.20 6.33
C ALA A 146 15.37 6.91 6.38
N ALA A 147 15.43 8.16 5.92
CA ALA A 147 16.62 9.00 6.01
C ALA A 147 16.64 9.73 7.36
N GLY A 148 17.82 9.79 7.97
CA GLY A 148 18.05 10.42 9.27
C GLY A 148 19.53 10.61 9.53
N ALA A 149 19.89 10.84 10.78
CA ALA A 149 21.27 10.97 11.23
C ALA A 149 22.06 9.68 10.98
N ARG A 150 23.30 9.80 10.50
CA ARG A 150 24.22 8.65 10.47
C ARG A 150 24.58 8.30 11.90
N THR A 151 24.46 7.04 12.27
CA THR A 151 24.78 6.55 13.61
C THR A 151 25.77 5.41 13.57
N GLY A 152 26.49 5.23 14.67
CA GLY A 152 27.29 4.05 14.95
C GLY A 152 26.47 2.92 15.56
N GLY A 153 27.17 1.87 16.04
CA GLY A 153 26.55 0.63 16.50
C GLY A 153 25.69 0.78 17.76
N ASN A 154 25.93 1.82 18.56
CA ASN A 154 25.18 2.09 19.78
C ASN A 154 24.17 3.25 19.62
N GLY A 155 23.99 3.76 18.40
CA GLY A 155 23.10 4.89 18.13
C GLY A 155 23.75 6.28 18.30
N GLU A 156 25.05 6.35 18.58
CA GLU A 156 25.80 7.60 18.63
C GLU A 156 25.82 8.28 17.26
N VAL A 157 25.48 9.57 17.20
CA VAL A 157 25.43 10.32 15.93
C VAL A 157 26.84 10.59 15.44
N LEU A 158 27.08 10.34 14.14
CA LEU A 158 28.38 10.52 13.50
C LEU A 158 28.45 11.86 12.76
N ASN A 159 29.59 12.53 12.85
CA ASN A 159 29.89 13.73 12.06
C ASN A 159 30.22 13.37 10.59
N LYS A 160 30.63 14.37 9.81
CA LYS A 160 30.93 14.18 8.38
C LYS A 160 32.12 13.25 8.15
N GLU A 161 33.08 13.25 9.07
CA GLU A 161 34.28 12.43 9.07
C GLU A 161 34.01 10.99 9.58
N GLY A 162 32.79 10.72 10.07
CA GLY A 162 32.40 9.42 10.61
C GLY A 162 32.77 9.21 12.08
N ALA A 163 33.24 10.25 12.79
CA ALA A 163 33.53 10.19 14.20
C ALA A 163 32.27 10.47 15.05
N PRO A 164 32.07 9.77 16.18
CA PRO A 164 30.98 10.05 17.11
C PRO A 164 30.99 11.49 17.64
N ILE A 165 29.82 12.11 17.72
CA ILE A 165 29.61 13.40 18.38
C ILE A 165 29.33 13.12 19.86
N PRO A 166 30.18 13.58 20.79
CA PRO A 166 30.03 13.27 22.21
C PRO A 166 28.66 13.67 22.78
N GLY A 167 28.00 12.72 23.42
CA GLY A 167 26.71 12.94 24.10
C GLY A 167 25.49 13.00 23.18
N LEU A 168 25.64 12.84 21.87
CA LEU A 168 24.53 12.91 20.91
C LEU A 168 24.19 11.52 20.35
N TYR A 169 22.93 11.10 20.53
CA TYR A 169 22.41 9.82 20.08
C TYR A 169 21.12 10.01 19.29
N ALA A 170 20.84 9.10 18.36
CA ALA A 170 19.59 9.02 17.63
C ALA A 170 19.12 7.56 17.53
N CYS A 171 17.81 7.36 17.57
CA CYS A 171 17.18 6.07 17.34
C CYS A 171 15.83 6.27 16.65
N GLY A 172 15.21 5.18 16.19
CA GLY A 172 13.95 5.25 15.46
C GLY A 172 14.09 6.04 14.17
N ASN A 173 13.12 6.91 13.86
CA ASN A 173 13.08 7.65 12.59
C ASN A 173 14.05 8.84 12.53
N ASP A 174 14.63 9.25 13.66
CA ASP A 174 15.69 10.27 13.65
C ASP A 174 17.02 9.69 13.16
N MET A 175 17.17 8.37 13.23
CA MET A 175 18.32 7.62 12.75
C MET A 175 18.13 7.22 11.28
N ASN A 176 19.21 7.25 10.50
CA ASN A 176 19.19 6.65 9.17
C ASN A 176 18.89 5.15 9.29
N SER A 177 17.82 4.70 8.65
CA SER A 177 17.32 3.35 8.82
C SER A 177 18.37 2.32 8.41
N VAL A 178 18.62 1.34 9.29
CA VAL A 178 19.48 0.19 9.00
C VAL A 178 18.97 -0.67 7.83
N MET A 179 17.71 -0.48 7.41
CA MET A 179 17.12 -1.14 6.25
C MET A 179 17.34 -0.37 4.94
N GLY A 180 17.98 0.81 4.99
CA GLY A 180 18.35 1.59 3.80
C GLY A 180 17.16 2.02 2.94
N GLY A 181 16.01 2.32 3.56
CA GLY A 181 14.78 2.66 2.86
C GLY A 181 13.93 1.48 2.39
N ASN A 182 14.39 0.25 2.59
CA ASN A 182 13.62 -0.95 2.22
C ASN A 182 12.65 -1.37 3.32
N TYR A 183 11.63 -2.12 2.92
CA TYR A 183 10.64 -2.68 3.83
C TYR A 183 10.67 -4.22 3.87
N PRO A 184 11.52 -4.85 4.69
CA PRO A 184 11.61 -6.31 4.73
C PRO A 184 10.44 -6.99 5.45
N GLY A 185 9.69 -6.27 6.29
CA GLY A 185 8.57 -6.87 7.02
C GLY A 185 7.90 -5.96 8.04
N PRO A 186 6.82 -6.44 8.70
CA PRO A 186 6.14 -5.71 9.77
C PRO A 186 7.09 -5.44 10.94
N GLY A 187 7.04 -4.21 11.47
CA GLY A 187 7.77 -3.82 12.69
C GLY A 187 9.18 -3.29 12.48
N ILE A 188 9.63 -3.09 11.23
CA ILE A 188 11.00 -2.63 10.91
C ILE A 188 11.34 -1.23 11.41
N THR A 189 10.34 -0.44 11.81
CA THR A 189 10.55 0.88 12.43
C THR A 189 10.67 0.72 13.94
N LEU A 190 9.69 0.05 14.56
CA LEU A 190 9.61 -0.11 16.02
C LEU A 190 10.71 -1.02 16.57
N GLY A 191 11.03 -2.11 15.89
CA GLY A 191 12.06 -3.06 16.32
C GLY A 191 13.43 -2.38 16.47
N PRO A 192 13.99 -1.79 15.40
CA PRO A 192 15.22 -0.99 15.50
C PRO A 192 15.11 0.18 16.47
N ALA A 193 13.98 0.89 16.54
CA ALA A 193 13.81 1.98 17.51
C ALA A 193 14.03 1.51 18.96
N LEU A 194 13.41 0.39 19.34
CA LEU A 194 13.56 -0.21 20.67
C LEU A 194 15.00 -0.69 20.92
N VAL A 195 15.60 -1.37 19.95
CA VAL A 195 16.97 -1.91 20.08
C VAL A 195 17.98 -0.78 20.20
N PHE A 196 17.98 0.20 19.30
CA PHE A 196 18.93 1.31 19.36
C PHE A 196 18.65 2.25 20.53
N GLY A 197 17.40 2.43 20.95
CA GLY A 197 17.08 3.14 22.18
C GLY A 197 17.70 2.47 23.41
N TYR A 198 17.64 1.14 23.49
CA TYR A 198 18.31 0.36 24.54
C TYR A 198 19.84 0.48 24.45
N LEU A 199 20.42 0.30 23.26
CA LEU A 199 21.88 0.38 23.07
C LEU A 199 22.44 1.76 23.44
N ALA A 200 21.76 2.84 23.03
CA ALA A 200 22.15 4.21 23.39
C ALA A 200 22.14 4.43 24.90
N ALA A 201 21.09 3.97 25.58
CA ALA A 201 20.99 4.06 27.04
C ALA A 201 22.10 3.25 27.74
N MET A 202 22.38 2.03 27.28
CA MET A 202 23.44 1.20 27.84
C MET A 202 24.83 1.79 27.63
N HIS A 203 25.08 2.39 26.46
CA HIS A 203 26.33 3.07 26.14
C HIS A 203 26.57 4.27 27.06
N LEU A 204 25.54 5.10 27.23
CA LEU A 204 25.56 6.24 28.17
C LEU A 204 25.86 5.83 29.61
N VAL A 205 25.30 4.71 30.07
CA VAL A 205 25.50 4.23 31.45
C VAL A 205 26.87 3.61 31.67
N ARG A 206 27.44 2.93 30.66
CA ARG A 206 28.78 2.31 30.76
C ARG A 206 29.90 3.35 30.76
N GLY A 207 29.73 4.44 30.02
CA GLY A 207 30.72 5.53 29.94
C GLY A 207 31.94 5.19 29.09
N ASP A 208 31.79 4.20 28.21
CA ASP A 208 32.80 3.75 27.23
C ASP A 208 32.75 4.62 25.95
#